data_AF-A0A536XNI8-F1
#
_entry.id   AF-A0A536XNI8-F1
#
_cell.length_a   1.000
_cell.length_b   1.000
_cell.length_c   1.000
_cell.angle_alpha   90.00
_cell.angle_beta   90.00
_cell.angle_gamma   90.00
#
_symmetry.space_group_name_H-M   'P 1'
#
loop_
_entity.id
_entity.type
_entity.pdbx_description
1 polymer ?
#
loop_
_entity_poly.entity_id
_entity_poly.type
_entity_poly.pdbx_seq_one_letter_code
_entity_poly.pdbx_strand_id
1 'polypeptide(L)'
;MDRRAFLKTGAILPAAAALPKLSFAQGAFDLRPTVKWRTFEVTTRVEIVFPEGATRVWLPVPSVDSGYQKILDNAWSGNAPTAKIAYDGKYGAGMLYAEWPTTEKNPVVELYSRFATRDHAVDFSARPEPAERLSPGQHAFYTESTEHMPTDGIVKKTALDITKGARTDYDKAKAIYEWIVENTYRDPKTRGCGVGDIKTMLETGNLGGKCADLNALYVGLARAVGLPARD
;
A
#
# COMPACT_ATOMS: atom_id res chain seq x y z
N MET A 1 9.96 63.91 -19.53
CA MET A 1 9.62 62.63 -18.90
C MET A 1 9.64 62.81 -17.39
N ASP A 2 8.47 62.93 -16.79
CA ASP A 2 8.32 63.25 -15.38
C ASP A 2 8.46 61.98 -14.53
N ARG A 3 9.55 61.89 -13.77
CA ARG A 3 9.89 60.74 -12.90
C ARG A 3 8.84 60.51 -11.80
N ARG A 4 7.98 61.48 -11.51
CA ARG A 4 6.89 61.36 -10.52
C ARG A 4 5.61 60.74 -11.08
N ALA A 5 5.41 60.73 -12.39
CA ALA A 5 4.24 60.10 -13.01
C ALA A 5 4.36 58.57 -13.05
N PHE A 6 5.58 58.04 -13.22
CA PHE A 6 5.86 56.60 -13.29
C PHE A 6 5.68 55.89 -11.93
N LEU A 7 5.94 56.59 -10.82
CA LEU A 7 5.78 56.03 -9.46
C LEU A 7 4.33 56.05 -8.95
N LYS A 8 3.42 56.81 -9.58
CA LYS A 8 2.02 56.89 -9.17
C LYS A 8 1.11 55.86 -9.84
N THR A 9 1.55 55.21 -10.91
CA THR A 9 0.81 54.13 -11.59
C THR A 9 1.18 52.73 -11.10
N GLY A 10 2.12 52.59 -10.16
CA GLY A 10 2.60 51.29 -9.67
C GLY A 10 1.87 50.72 -8.45
N ALA A 11 0.86 51.42 -7.91
CA ALA A 11 0.21 51.01 -6.67
C ALA A 11 -1.29 51.27 -6.74
N ILE A 12 -2.05 50.33 -7.31
CA ILE A 12 -3.45 50.03 -6.98
C ILE A 12 -3.80 48.65 -7.60
N LEU A 13 -3.93 47.68 -6.69
CA LEU A 13 -4.72 46.44 -6.70
C LEU A 13 -4.24 45.18 -7.50
N PRO A 14 -4.49 43.95 -6.99
CA PRO A 14 -4.93 43.59 -5.63
C PRO A 14 -4.22 42.38 -4.98
N ALA A 15 -4.48 42.30 -3.67
CA ALA A 15 -4.36 41.16 -2.78
C ALA A 15 -5.04 39.87 -3.29
N ALA A 16 -4.53 39.28 -4.37
CA ALA A 16 -4.91 37.95 -4.86
C ALA A 16 -3.90 36.86 -4.42
N ALA A 17 -2.78 37.24 -3.81
CA ALA A 17 -1.75 36.32 -3.33
C ALA A 17 -2.08 35.65 -1.97
N ALA A 18 -3.27 35.88 -1.40
CA ALA A 18 -3.67 35.36 -0.09
C ALA A 18 -4.81 34.32 -0.15
N LEU A 19 -4.96 33.59 -1.26
CA LEU A 19 -5.86 32.42 -1.33
C LEU A 19 -5.13 31.22 -1.96
N PRO A 20 -4.52 30.33 -1.17
CA PRO A 20 -4.02 29.05 -1.66
C PRO A 20 -5.18 28.04 -1.76
N LYS A 21 -6.30 28.39 -2.41
CA LYS A 21 -7.53 27.57 -2.37
C LYS A 21 -8.19 27.25 -3.71
N LEU A 22 -7.59 27.55 -4.86
CA LEU A 22 -8.26 27.29 -6.16
C LEU A 22 -7.41 26.59 -7.23
N SER A 23 -6.25 26.03 -6.89
CA SER A 23 -5.49 25.15 -7.79
C SER A 23 -5.31 23.74 -7.26
N PHE A 24 -6.33 23.22 -6.56
CA PHE A 24 -6.51 21.77 -6.53
C PHE A 24 -7.17 21.36 -7.85
N ALA A 25 -6.37 20.94 -8.83
CA ALA A 25 -6.82 20.14 -9.97
C ALA A 25 -7.21 18.71 -9.54
N GLN A 26 -7.68 18.55 -8.30
CA GLN A 26 -8.43 17.38 -7.86
C GLN A 26 -9.89 17.80 -7.95
N GLY A 27 -10.58 17.36 -9.01
CA GLY A 27 -12.04 17.30 -8.94
C GLY A 27 -12.42 16.61 -7.63
N ALA A 28 -13.52 17.04 -7.01
CA ALA A 28 -14.02 16.41 -5.80
C ALA A 28 -13.97 14.88 -5.99
N PHE A 29 -13.19 14.20 -5.14
CA PHE A 29 -13.05 12.75 -5.23
C PHE A 29 -14.43 12.16 -4.97
N ASP A 30 -15.11 11.75 -6.05
CA ASP A 30 -16.47 11.25 -5.99
C ASP A 30 -16.43 9.83 -5.43
N LEU A 31 -16.58 9.72 -4.11
CA LEU A 31 -16.59 8.48 -3.34
C LEU A 31 -17.84 7.62 -3.60
N ARG A 32 -18.63 7.86 -4.66
CA ARG A 32 -19.81 7.05 -4.92
C ARG A 32 -19.41 5.71 -5.55
N PRO A 33 -19.93 4.58 -5.05
CA PRO A 33 -19.73 3.28 -5.70
C PRO A 33 -20.13 3.35 -7.17
N THR A 34 -19.22 3.00 -8.08
CA THR A 34 -19.51 3.03 -9.50
C THR A 34 -20.07 1.69 -9.95
N VAL A 35 -21.18 1.70 -10.68
CA VAL A 35 -21.69 0.48 -11.36
C VAL A 35 -20.74 0.05 -12.48
N LYS A 36 -20.06 1.02 -13.10
CA LYS A 36 -19.15 0.78 -14.22
C LYS A 36 -17.84 0.15 -13.73
N TRP A 37 -17.50 -0.98 -14.33
CA TRP A 37 -16.18 -1.61 -14.21
C TRP A 37 -15.18 -0.95 -15.15
N ARG A 38 -13.95 -0.78 -14.70
CA ARG A 38 -12.80 -0.37 -15.50
C ARG A 38 -11.84 -1.54 -15.60
N THR A 39 -11.38 -1.84 -16.82
CA THR A 39 -10.40 -2.89 -17.07
C THR A 39 -9.02 -2.28 -17.19
N PHE A 40 -8.04 -2.91 -16.56
CA PHE A 40 -6.64 -2.54 -16.58
C PHE A 40 -5.82 -3.73 -17.06
N GLU A 41 -4.70 -3.42 -17.69
CA GLU A 41 -3.62 -4.35 -17.97
C GLU A 41 -2.36 -3.76 -17.36
N VAL A 42 -1.64 -4.57 -16.59
CA VAL A 42 -0.33 -4.22 -16.03
C VAL A 42 0.69 -5.17 -16.60
N THR A 43 1.72 -4.60 -17.22
CA THR A 43 2.87 -5.35 -17.74
C THR A 43 4.07 -5.16 -16.82
N THR A 44 4.61 -6.26 -16.33
CA THR A 44 5.85 -6.27 -15.54
C THR A 44 6.91 -7.04 -16.31
N ARG A 45 7.93 -6.33 -16.77
CA ARG A 45 9.07 -6.91 -17.46
C ARG A 45 10.29 -6.92 -16.54
N VAL A 46 10.94 -8.08 -16.43
CA VAL A 46 12.18 -8.25 -15.66
C VAL A 46 13.27 -8.80 -16.56
N GLU A 47 14.37 -8.07 -16.60
CA GLU A 47 15.61 -8.44 -17.27
C GLU A 47 16.71 -8.52 -16.20
N ILE A 48 17.31 -9.71 -16.04
CA ILE A 48 18.37 -9.91 -15.05
C ILE A 48 19.71 -9.61 -15.71
N VAL A 49 20.25 -8.44 -15.38
CA VAL A 49 21.58 -8.02 -15.85
C VAL A 49 22.63 -8.69 -14.96
N PHE A 50 23.61 -9.34 -15.57
CA PHE A 50 24.69 -10.09 -14.89
C PHE A 50 24.16 -11.26 -14.03
N PRO A 51 23.47 -12.25 -14.62
CA PRO A 51 23.02 -13.41 -13.87
C PRO A 51 24.21 -14.25 -13.38
N GLU A 52 24.19 -14.59 -12.10
CA GLU A 52 25.16 -15.49 -11.47
C GLU A 52 24.46 -16.75 -10.99
N GLY A 53 24.84 -17.91 -11.56
CA GLY A 53 24.24 -19.19 -11.20
C GLY A 53 22.80 -19.34 -11.70
N ALA A 54 22.04 -20.21 -11.01
CA ALA A 54 20.65 -20.47 -11.38
C ALA A 54 19.80 -19.27 -10.98
N THR A 55 19.06 -18.72 -11.94
CA THR A 55 18.27 -17.50 -11.73
C THR A 55 16.81 -17.87 -11.52
N ARG A 56 16.17 -17.26 -10.51
CA ARG A 56 14.76 -17.44 -10.20
C ARG A 56 14.11 -16.09 -9.92
N VAL A 57 12.89 -15.92 -10.41
CA VAL A 57 12.11 -14.69 -10.24
C VAL A 57 10.69 -15.05 -9.79
N TRP A 58 10.15 -14.25 -8.88
CA TRP A 58 8.75 -14.29 -8.45
C TRP A 58 8.13 -12.92 -8.73
N LEU A 59 7.15 -12.85 -9.63
CA LEU A 59 6.43 -11.63 -9.95
C LEU A 59 5.00 -11.70 -9.38
N PRO A 60 4.51 -10.68 -8.67
CA PRO A 60 3.18 -10.72 -8.09
C PRO A 60 2.12 -10.73 -9.19
N VAL A 61 1.08 -11.56 -9.02
CA VAL A 61 -0.16 -11.47 -9.80
C VAL A 61 -1.31 -10.97 -8.92
N PRO A 62 -2.32 -10.30 -9.49
CA PRO A 62 -3.54 -9.97 -8.74
C PRO A 62 -4.10 -11.23 -8.07
N SER A 63 -4.26 -11.18 -6.75
CA SER A 63 -4.66 -12.33 -5.91
C SER A 63 -5.96 -12.09 -5.14
N VAL A 64 -6.61 -10.95 -5.35
CA VAL A 64 -7.89 -10.60 -4.72
C VAL A 64 -8.98 -10.60 -5.78
N ASP A 65 -9.97 -11.47 -5.59
CA ASP A 65 -11.24 -11.46 -6.32
C ASP A 65 -12.35 -11.12 -5.31
N SER A 66 -13.12 -10.07 -5.59
CA SER A 66 -14.04 -9.47 -4.64
C SER A 66 -15.22 -8.79 -5.34
N GLY A 67 -16.12 -8.22 -4.53
CA GLY A 67 -17.20 -7.40 -5.03
C GLY A 67 -16.73 -6.15 -5.81
N TYR A 68 -15.46 -5.76 -5.75
CA TYR A 68 -14.95 -4.53 -6.39
C TYR A 68 -13.64 -4.73 -7.19
N GLN A 69 -13.13 -5.95 -7.25
CA GLN A 69 -11.99 -6.34 -8.09
C GLN A 69 -12.23 -7.72 -8.67
N LYS A 70 -11.92 -7.93 -9.96
CA LYS A 70 -12.01 -9.22 -10.65
C LYS A 70 -10.72 -9.49 -11.39
N ILE A 71 -10.19 -10.70 -11.23
CA ILE A 71 -9.05 -11.18 -12.00
C ILE A 71 -9.59 -11.67 -13.35
N LEU A 72 -9.05 -11.18 -14.47
CA LEU A 72 -9.51 -11.58 -15.81
C LEU A 72 -8.55 -12.58 -16.45
N ASP A 73 -7.26 -12.28 -16.44
CA ASP A 73 -6.25 -13.12 -17.08
C ASP A 73 -4.84 -12.80 -16.52
N ASN A 74 -3.98 -13.82 -16.53
CA ASN A 74 -2.55 -13.66 -16.31
C ASN A 74 -1.81 -14.48 -17.38
N ALA A 75 -1.04 -13.79 -18.22
CA ALA A 75 -0.23 -14.40 -19.26
C ALA A 75 1.24 -14.01 -19.07
N TRP A 76 2.16 -14.79 -19.60
CA TRP A 76 3.58 -14.45 -19.57
C TRP A 76 4.31 -14.86 -20.85
N SER A 77 5.39 -14.16 -21.12
CA SER A 77 6.33 -14.45 -22.20
C SER A 77 7.77 -14.33 -21.69
N GLY A 78 8.74 -14.83 -22.44
CA GLY A 78 10.15 -14.79 -22.06
C GLY A 78 10.92 -16.02 -22.49
N ASN A 79 12.15 -16.15 -22.03
CA ASN A 79 13.03 -17.29 -22.33
C ASN A 79 13.17 -18.26 -21.15
N ALA A 80 12.33 -18.17 -20.12
CA ALA A 80 12.33 -19.09 -18.98
C ALA A 80 11.91 -20.51 -19.41
N PRO A 81 12.76 -21.54 -19.26
CA PRO A 81 12.36 -22.91 -19.56
C PRO A 81 11.28 -23.44 -18.61
N THR A 82 11.21 -22.90 -17.39
CA THR A 82 10.16 -23.22 -16.42
C THR A 82 9.52 -21.93 -15.96
N ALA A 83 8.20 -21.81 -16.18
CA ALA A 83 7.40 -20.71 -15.67
C ALA A 83 5.99 -21.20 -15.31
N LYS A 84 5.48 -20.79 -14.15
CA LYS A 84 4.15 -21.18 -13.66
C LYS A 84 3.61 -20.20 -12.62
N ILE A 85 2.30 -20.08 -12.53
CA ILE A 85 1.68 -19.44 -11.37
C ILE A 85 1.81 -20.38 -10.16
N ALA A 86 2.31 -19.83 -9.07
CA ALA A 86 2.43 -20.49 -7.77
C ALA A 86 1.80 -19.61 -6.69
N TYR A 87 1.42 -20.24 -5.59
CA TYR A 87 0.86 -19.55 -4.41
C TYR A 87 1.70 -19.90 -3.20
N ASP A 88 1.80 -18.97 -2.25
CA ASP A 88 2.53 -19.16 -1.00
C ASP A 88 1.89 -20.21 -0.07
N GLY A 89 0.63 -20.58 -0.32
CA GLY A 89 -0.13 -21.59 0.43
C GLY A 89 -0.65 -21.13 1.79
N LYS A 90 -0.07 -20.06 2.36
CA LYS A 90 -0.48 -19.50 3.65
C LYS A 90 -1.46 -18.33 3.48
N TYR A 91 -1.08 -17.30 2.75
CA TYR A 91 -1.87 -16.08 2.56
C TYR A 91 -2.66 -16.07 1.25
N GLY A 92 -2.39 -17.02 0.36
CA GLY A 92 -2.98 -17.07 -0.98
C GLY A 92 -2.34 -16.07 -1.95
N ALA A 93 -1.14 -15.60 -1.63
CA ALA A 93 -0.40 -14.66 -2.48
C ALA A 93 0.07 -15.38 -3.75
N GLY A 94 -0.52 -15.02 -4.89
CA GLY A 94 -0.20 -15.55 -6.20
C GLY A 94 1.01 -14.85 -6.81
N MET A 95 1.91 -15.64 -7.40
CA MET A 95 3.11 -15.17 -8.07
C MET A 95 3.38 -15.98 -9.34
N LEU A 96 3.84 -15.32 -10.40
CA LEU A 96 4.54 -16.00 -11.49
C LEU A 96 5.94 -16.38 -10.99
N TYR A 97 6.19 -17.68 -10.88
CA TYR A 97 7.53 -18.23 -10.74
C TYR A 97 8.14 -18.44 -12.12
N ALA A 98 9.37 -17.97 -12.33
CA ALA A 98 10.18 -18.24 -13.53
C ALA A 98 11.60 -18.64 -13.13
N GLU A 99 12.17 -19.64 -13.81
CA GLU A 99 13.50 -20.18 -13.52
C GLU A 99 14.31 -20.41 -14.80
N TRP A 100 15.60 -20.12 -14.71
CA TRP A 100 16.58 -20.33 -15.77
C TRP A 100 17.79 -21.13 -15.26
N PRO A 101 18.37 -21.99 -16.12
CA PRO A 101 19.61 -22.69 -15.80
C PRO A 101 20.79 -21.71 -15.74
N THR A 102 21.91 -22.15 -15.15
CA THR A 102 23.15 -21.38 -15.02
C THR A 102 23.79 -20.95 -16.36
N THR A 103 23.36 -21.59 -17.45
CA THR A 103 23.84 -21.32 -18.81
C THR A 103 23.15 -20.12 -19.44
N GLU A 104 21.97 -19.71 -18.96
CA GLU A 104 21.28 -18.53 -19.48
C GLU A 104 22.07 -17.27 -19.14
N LYS A 105 22.32 -16.42 -20.14
CA LYS A 105 23.10 -15.20 -20.00
C LYS A 105 22.25 -13.94 -19.98
N ASN A 106 21.02 -14.01 -20.49
CA ASN A 106 20.08 -12.91 -20.53
C ASN A 106 18.67 -13.38 -20.09
N PRO A 107 18.47 -13.73 -18.81
CA PRO A 107 17.15 -14.10 -18.31
C PRO A 107 16.16 -12.94 -18.47
N VAL A 108 15.07 -13.20 -19.18
CA VAL A 108 13.99 -12.24 -19.38
C VAL A 108 12.62 -12.89 -19.26
N VAL A 109 11.75 -12.26 -18.48
CA VAL A 109 10.33 -12.63 -18.36
C VAL A 109 9.48 -11.37 -18.38
N GLU A 110 8.33 -11.46 -19.02
CA GLU A 110 7.31 -10.43 -19.02
C GLU A 110 5.98 -11.05 -18.57
N LEU A 111 5.37 -10.45 -17.56
CA LEU A 111 4.07 -10.82 -17.01
C LEU A 111 3.04 -9.77 -17.44
N TYR A 112 1.92 -10.23 -17.97
CA TYR A 112 0.75 -9.42 -18.30
C TYR A 112 -0.39 -9.83 -17.37
N SER A 113 -0.86 -8.90 -16.55
CA SER A 113 -1.98 -9.12 -15.63
C SER A 113 -3.15 -8.24 -16.01
N ARG A 114 -4.27 -8.87 -16.36
CA ARG A 114 -5.52 -8.18 -16.69
C ARG A 114 -6.51 -8.36 -15.56
N PHE A 115 -7.08 -7.25 -15.10
CA PHE A 115 -8.06 -7.23 -14.03
C PHE A 115 -9.06 -6.09 -14.23
N ALA A 116 -10.21 -6.19 -13.59
CA ALA A 116 -11.20 -5.13 -13.57
C ALA A 116 -11.42 -4.63 -12.14
N THR A 117 -11.60 -3.33 -11.97
CA THR A 117 -11.97 -2.71 -10.68
C THR A 117 -13.20 -1.83 -10.84
N ARG A 118 -13.91 -1.61 -9.74
CA ARG A 118 -14.91 -0.55 -9.60
C ARG A 118 -14.71 0.15 -8.26
N ASP A 119 -15.12 1.41 -8.16
CA ASP A 119 -14.97 2.14 -6.90
C ASP A 119 -15.89 1.52 -5.84
N HIS A 120 -15.34 1.36 -4.64
CA HIS A 120 -16.04 0.87 -3.47
C HIS A 120 -15.90 1.91 -2.36
N ALA A 121 -17.02 2.27 -1.75
CA ALA A 121 -17.06 3.18 -0.64
C ALA A 121 -18.02 2.67 0.42
N VAL A 122 -17.60 2.83 1.67
CA VAL A 122 -18.37 2.49 2.86
C VAL A 122 -18.46 3.74 3.70
N ASP A 123 -19.69 4.18 3.99
CA ASP A 123 -19.91 5.25 4.95
C ASP A 123 -19.81 4.68 6.37
N PHE A 124 -18.64 4.80 6.98
CA PHE A 124 -18.40 4.34 8.35
C PHE A 124 -19.16 5.16 9.41
N SER A 125 -19.64 6.37 9.07
CA SER A 125 -20.45 7.18 9.99
C SER A 125 -21.85 6.60 10.18
N ALA A 126 -22.38 5.94 9.14
CA ALA A 126 -23.69 5.31 9.15
C ALA A 126 -23.73 3.97 9.91
N ARG A 127 -22.58 3.46 10.38
CA ARG A 127 -22.44 2.13 11.03
C ARG A 127 -23.20 1.04 10.26
N PRO A 128 -22.79 0.77 9.01
CA PRO A 128 -23.54 -0.11 8.13
C PRO A 128 -23.62 -1.52 8.71
N GLU A 129 -24.83 -2.07 8.76
CA GLU A 129 -25.12 -3.43 9.21
C GLU A 129 -25.66 -4.29 8.02
N PRO A 130 -25.29 -5.57 7.94
CA PRO A 130 -24.38 -6.26 8.86
C PRO A 130 -22.92 -5.90 8.56
N ALA A 131 -22.16 -5.55 9.61
CA ALA A 131 -20.70 -5.54 9.51
C ALA A 131 -20.21 -6.96 9.19
N GLU A 132 -19.24 -7.09 8.28
CA GLU A 132 -18.66 -8.40 7.97
C GLU A 132 -18.07 -9.02 9.24
N ARG A 133 -18.53 -10.22 9.60
CA ARG A 133 -18.04 -10.94 10.77
C ARG A 133 -17.10 -12.04 10.31
N LEU A 134 -15.83 -11.89 10.67
CA LEU A 134 -14.84 -12.95 10.48
C LEU A 134 -15.13 -14.11 11.44
N SER A 135 -14.92 -15.34 10.95
CA SER A 135 -14.89 -16.50 11.83
C SER A 135 -13.75 -16.36 12.87
N PRO A 136 -13.82 -17.05 14.03
CA PRO A 136 -12.73 -17.03 15.00
C PRO A 136 -11.37 -17.40 14.41
N GLY A 137 -11.34 -18.36 13.47
CA GLY A 137 -10.12 -18.77 12.78
C GLY A 137 -9.54 -17.68 11.87
N GLN A 138 -10.39 -17.01 11.08
CA GLN A 138 -9.96 -15.87 10.25
C GLN A 138 -9.50 -14.71 11.12
N HIS A 139 -10.21 -14.41 12.19
CA HIS A 139 -9.81 -13.35 13.12
C HIS A 139 -8.43 -13.65 13.72
N ALA A 140 -8.23 -14.86 14.27
CA ALA A 140 -6.95 -15.27 14.82
C ALA A 140 -5.82 -15.14 13.77
N PHE A 141 -6.04 -15.67 12.56
CA PHE A 141 -5.09 -15.61 11.46
C PHE A 141 -4.70 -14.17 11.08
N TYR A 142 -5.67 -13.27 10.94
CA TYR A 142 -5.41 -11.87 10.57
C TYR A 142 -4.97 -10.98 11.74
N THR A 143 -4.89 -11.51 12.96
CA THR A 143 -4.30 -10.85 14.14
C THR A 143 -2.99 -11.47 14.60
N GLU A 144 -2.52 -12.54 13.94
CA GLU A 144 -1.30 -13.25 14.34
C GLU A 144 -0.05 -12.38 14.14
N SER A 145 0.93 -12.56 15.03
CA SER A 145 2.26 -11.98 14.89
C SER A 145 3.04 -12.63 13.74
N THR A 146 3.91 -11.87 13.10
CA THR A 146 4.96 -12.39 12.21
C THR A 146 6.33 -12.00 12.76
N GLU A 147 7.40 -12.52 12.15
CA GLU A 147 8.78 -12.15 12.52
C GLU A 147 9.01 -10.63 12.49
N HIS A 148 8.53 -9.97 11.44
CA HIS A 148 8.68 -8.52 11.25
C HIS A 148 7.56 -7.68 11.89
N MET A 149 6.45 -8.31 12.29
CA MET A 149 5.32 -7.65 12.96
C MET A 149 4.92 -8.40 14.25
N PRO A 150 5.76 -8.35 15.30
CA PRO A 150 5.36 -8.86 16.61
C PRO A 150 4.19 -8.03 17.17
N THR A 151 3.30 -8.66 17.93
CA THR A 151 2.08 -8.03 18.48
C THR A 151 2.15 -7.78 19.98
N ASP A 152 3.35 -7.87 20.56
CA ASP A 152 3.65 -7.71 21.98
C ASP A 152 4.65 -6.57 22.24
N GLY A 153 5.20 -6.51 23.45
CA GLY A 153 6.30 -5.59 23.81
C GLY A 153 6.03 -4.12 23.46
N ILE A 154 7.01 -3.49 22.82
CA ILE A 154 6.91 -2.09 22.39
C ILE A 154 5.80 -1.87 21.36
N VAL A 155 5.53 -2.83 20.48
CA VAL A 155 4.47 -2.72 19.46
C VAL A 155 3.12 -2.62 20.15
N LYS A 156 2.82 -3.54 21.08
CA LYS A 156 1.58 -3.54 21.85
C LYS A 156 1.44 -2.28 22.69
N LYS A 157 2.51 -1.86 23.37
CA LYS A 157 2.51 -0.64 24.19
C LYS A 157 2.15 0.58 23.33
N THR A 158 2.87 0.79 22.22
CA THR A 158 2.62 1.89 21.30
C THR A 158 1.20 1.85 20.75
N ALA A 159 0.71 0.69 20.32
CA ALA A 159 -0.63 0.56 19.78
C ALA A 159 -1.73 0.87 20.82
N LEU A 160 -1.56 0.46 22.08
CA LEU A 160 -2.47 0.79 23.18
C LEU A 160 -2.45 2.30 23.50
N ASP A 161 -1.27 2.93 23.45
CA ASP A 161 -1.13 4.37 23.68
C ASP A 161 -1.83 5.18 22.58
N ILE A 162 -1.63 4.80 21.31
CA ILE A 162 -2.30 5.42 20.14
C ILE A 162 -3.82 5.28 20.22
N THR A 163 -4.31 4.11 20.61
CA THR A 163 -5.75 3.78 20.59
C THR A 163 -6.46 4.08 21.91
N LYS A 164 -5.80 4.79 22.83
CA LYS A 164 -6.37 5.10 24.15
C LYS A 164 -7.67 5.89 24.02
N GLY A 165 -8.75 5.32 24.52
CA GLY A 165 -10.09 5.93 24.50
C GLY A 165 -10.92 5.64 23.24
N ALA A 166 -10.34 5.00 22.22
CA ALA A 166 -11.08 4.50 21.07
C ALA A 166 -12.05 3.39 21.48
N ARG A 167 -13.30 3.45 21.01
CA ARG A 167 -14.37 2.53 21.40
C ARG A 167 -14.76 1.54 20.32
N THR A 168 -14.52 1.87 19.07
CA THR A 168 -14.85 1.04 17.92
C THR A 168 -13.60 0.63 17.15
N ASP A 169 -13.71 -0.43 16.36
CA ASP A 169 -12.61 -0.87 15.50
C ASP A 169 -12.23 0.20 14.47
N TYR A 170 -13.23 0.95 13.97
CA TYR A 170 -13.00 2.11 13.13
C TYR A 170 -12.18 3.19 13.84
N ASP A 171 -12.54 3.56 15.08
CA ASP A 171 -11.81 4.59 15.83
C ASP A 171 -10.35 4.18 16.08
N LYS A 172 -10.11 2.89 16.37
CA LYS A 172 -8.76 2.35 16.54
C LYS A 172 -7.97 2.40 15.24
N ALA A 173 -8.55 1.91 14.14
CA ALA A 173 -7.93 1.91 12.82
C ALA A 173 -7.57 3.34 12.36
N LYS A 174 -8.51 4.27 12.54
CA LYS A 174 -8.32 5.69 12.23
C LYS A 174 -7.21 6.31 13.07
N ALA A 175 -7.20 6.08 14.39
CA ALA A 175 -6.15 6.62 15.26
C ALA A 175 -4.76 6.12 14.87
N ILE A 176 -4.62 4.85 14.49
CA ILE A 176 -3.35 4.28 13.99
C ILE A 176 -2.97 4.91 12.66
N TYR A 177 -3.92 5.09 11.74
CA TYR A 177 -3.67 5.74 10.45
C TYR A 177 -3.18 7.19 10.63
N GLU A 178 -3.89 7.99 11.43
CA GLU A 178 -3.53 9.38 11.72
C GLU A 178 -2.14 9.45 12.39
N TRP A 179 -1.87 8.58 13.37
CA TRP A 179 -0.56 8.51 13.99
C TRP A 179 0.55 8.19 12.99
N ILE A 180 0.33 7.26 12.05
CA ILE A 180 1.32 6.97 11.01
C ILE A 180 1.57 8.17 10.12
N VAL A 181 0.52 8.85 9.67
CA VAL A 181 0.64 10.06 8.85
C VAL A 181 1.43 11.15 9.58
N GLU A 182 1.23 11.29 10.89
CA GLU A 182 1.88 12.32 11.70
C GLU A 182 3.33 11.98 12.10
N ASN A 183 3.65 10.70 12.29
CA ASN A 183 4.89 10.27 12.94
C ASN A 183 5.89 9.59 12.00
N THR A 184 5.47 9.23 10.78
CA THR A 184 6.35 8.56 9.80
C THR A 184 6.75 9.50 8.67
N TYR A 185 7.78 9.11 7.93
CA TYR A 185 8.19 9.83 6.72
C TYR A 185 8.70 8.89 5.64
N ARG A 186 8.60 9.36 4.39
CA ARG A 186 9.12 8.62 3.24
C ARG A 186 10.63 8.82 3.15
N ASP A 187 11.40 7.74 3.29
CA ASP A 187 12.84 7.75 3.05
C ASP A 187 13.16 7.17 1.66
N PRO A 188 13.61 7.99 0.69
CA PRO A 188 13.98 7.50 -0.64
C PRO A 188 15.23 6.60 -0.62
N LYS A 189 16.09 6.71 0.41
CA LYS A 189 17.34 5.96 0.55
C LYS A 189 17.14 4.53 1.07
N THR A 190 15.98 4.22 1.62
CA THR A 190 15.63 2.85 2.03
C THR A 190 15.83 1.87 0.87
N ARG A 191 16.57 0.79 1.11
CA ARG A 191 16.80 -0.25 0.10
C ARG A 191 15.50 -0.98 -0.22
N GLY A 192 15.25 -1.26 -1.50
CA GLY A 192 14.02 -1.91 -1.95
C GLY A 192 12.77 -1.13 -1.53
N CYS A 193 11.78 -1.84 -0.99
CA CYS A 193 10.53 -1.27 -0.47
C CYS A 193 10.52 -1.08 1.05
N GLY A 194 11.60 -1.44 1.75
CA GLY A 194 11.61 -1.59 3.21
C GLY A 194 11.76 -3.04 3.66
N VAL A 195 12.14 -3.23 4.92
CA VAL A 195 12.18 -4.56 5.57
C VAL A 195 10.86 -4.82 6.30
N GLY A 196 10.20 -3.78 6.81
CA GLY A 196 8.98 -3.93 7.60
C GLY A 196 9.23 -4.39 9.03
N ASP A 197 10.46 -4.34 9.55
CA ASP A 197 10.76 -4.66 10.96
C ASP A 197 10.30 -3.53 11.89
N ILE A 198 9.03 -3.62 12.28
CA ILE A 198 8.36 -2.57 13.06
C ILE A 198 8.90 -2.46 14.48
N LYS A 199 9.45 -3.57 15.02
CA LYS A 199 10.03 -3.57 16.36
C LYS A 199 11.27 -2.69 16.36
N THR A 200 12.19 -2.92 15.42
CA THR A 200 13.40 -2.09 15.28
C THR A 200 13.03 -0.63 15.01
N MET A 201 12.04 -0.37 14.16
CA MET A 201 11.56 1.01 13.90
C MET A 201 11.10 1.71 15.19
N LEU A 202 10.28 1.04 16.01
CA LEU A 202 9.76 1.60 17.25
C LEU A 202 10.83 1.72 18.35
N GLU A 203 11.74 0.75 18.48
CA GLU A 203 12.81 0.77 19.49
C GLU A 203 13.85 1.86 19.21
N THR A 204 14.15 2.10 17.94
CA THR A 204 15.13 3.12 17.53
C THR A 204 14.51 4.51 17.36
N GLY A 205 13.19 4.59 17.25
CA GLY A 205 12.47 5.82 16.86
C GLY A 205 12.68 6.22 15.40
N ASN A 206 13.37 5.41 14.59
CA ASN A 206 13.49 5.65 13.16
C ASN A 206 12.24 5.14 12.43
N LEU A 207 11.24 6.01 12.32
CA LEU A 207 9.97 5.74 11.67
C LEU A 207 9.96 6.13 10.18
N GLY A 208 11.15 6.20 9.57
CA GLY A 208 11.34 6.44 8.14
C GLY A 208 11.35 5.15 7.33
N GLY A 209 10.79 5.18 6.13
CA GLY A 209 10.82 4.00 5.27
C GLY A 209 10.13 4.18 3.93
N LYS A 210 9.89 3.05 3.25
CA LYS A 210 9.11 2.97 2.01
C LYS A 210 7.80 2.21 2.27
N CYS A 211 7.09 1.86 1.20
CA CYS A 211 5.74 1.28 1.31
C CYS A 211 5.67 0.04 2.20
N ALA A 212 6.67 -0.85 2.19
CA ALA A 212 6.66 -2.05 3.03
C ALA A 212 6.84 -1.68 4.51
N ASP A 213 7.72 -0.74 4.86
CA ASP A 213 7.93 -0.32 6.25
C ASP A 213 6.67 0.34 6.83
N LEU A 214 6.09 1.29 6.09
CA LEU A 214 4.94 2.06 6.56
C LEU A 214 3.67 1.20 6.62
N ASN A 215 3.48 0.29 5.65
CA ASN A 215 2.36 -0.64 5.68
C ASN A 215 2.51 -1.66 6.82
N ALA A 216 3.69 -2.26 6.99
CA ALA A 216 3.95 -3.19 8.08
C ALA A 216 3.73 -2.53 9.45
N LEU A 217 4.14 -1.27 9.62
CA LEU A 217 3.90 -0.52 10.87
C LEU A 217 2.40 -0.37 11.15
N TYR A 218 1.60 -0.01 10.16
CA TYR A 218 0.14 0.06 10.30
C TYR A 218 -0.45 -1.31 10.67
N VAL A 219 -0.14 -2.33 9.88
CA VAL A 219 -0.68 -3.68 10.05
C VAL A 219 -0.29 -4.24 11.41
N GLY A 220 0.98 -4.13 11.81
CA GLY A 220 1.47 -4.61 13.09
C GLY A 220 0.82 -3.92 14.29
N LEU A 221 0.70 -2.59 14.27
CA LEU A 221 0.00 -1.84 15.32
C LEU A 221 -1.48 -2.22 15.38
N ALA A 222 -2.15 -2.36 14.23
CA ALA A 222 -3.55 -2.79 14.16
C ALA A 222 -3.75 -4.19 14.74
N ARG A 223 -2.93 -5.17 14.33
CA ARG A 223 -2.96 -6.53 14.88
C ARG A 223 -2.71 -6.55 16.37
N ALA A 224 -1.78 -5.73 16.87
CA ALA A 224 -1.47 -5.65 18.29
C ALA A 224 -2.68 -5.20 19.13
N VAL A 225 -3.64 -4.43 18.61
CA VAL A 225 -4.89 -4.07 19.33
C VAL A 225 -6.09 -4.92 18.93
N GLY A 226 -5.83 -6.06 18.28
CA GLY A 226 -6.84 -7.06 17.92
C GLY A 226 -7.63 -6.72 16.66
N LEU A 227 -7.16 -5.80 15.82
CA LEU A 227 -7.79 -5.52 14.53
C LEU A 227 -7.25 -6.49 13.47
N PRO A 228 -8.12 -7.29 12.82
CA PRO A 228 -7.73 -8.09 11.68
C PRO A 228 -7.17 -7.21 10.55
N ALA A 229 -5.92 -7.45 10.15
CA ALA A 229 -5.24 -6.68 9.10
C ALA A 229 -4.28 -7.55 8.28
N ARG A 230 -4.01 -7.16 7.05
CA ARG A 230 -3.09 -7.85 6.12
C ARG A 230 -2.21 -6.87 5.35
N ASP A 231 -1.05 -7.38 4.94
CA ASP A 231 -0.11 -6.76 3.99
C ASP A 231 -0.31 -7.40 2.62
#